data_AF-A0A3C0BLI7-F1
#
_entry.id   AF-A0A3C0BLI7-F1
#
_cell.length_a   1.000
_cell.length_b   1.000
_cell.length_c   1.000
_cell.angle_alpha   90.00
_cell.angle_beta   90.00
_cell.angle_gamma   90.00
#
_symmetry.space_group_name_H-M   'P 1'
#
loop_
_entity.id
_entity.type
_entity.pdbx_description
1 polymer ?
#
loop_
_entity_poly.entity_id
_entity_poly.type
_entity_poly.pdbx_seq_one_letter_code
_entity_poly.pdbx_strand_id
1 'polypeptide(L)'
;ETLILVTADHETGGLTIGFAGTDYNLFFRTLENQKISYAKFDSGYVANYKRNRTPFDNVMKDVTALFGLKAPDAAAHDAGRDKNGGVYLTDYEYGRIKSAYDKTMSGDKNRSQQEYELYGTYEPLTVTLTHIINSKSGIGFTSYSHTGLPVPVFAKGSGQERFSGYYDNTDIYKKLAALTEVRQD
;
A
#
# COMPACT_ATOMS: atom_id res chain seq x y z
N GLU A 1 28.05 22.35 -17.64
CA GLU A 1 28.04 21.42 -16.49
C GLU A 1 26.59 21.12 -16.10
N THR A 2 26.33 20.04 -15.36
CA THR A 2 24.95 19.58 -15.05
C THR A 2 24.81 19.25 -13.56
N LEU A 3 23.67 19.62 -12.98
CA LEU A 3 23.22 19.20 -11.65
C LEU A 3 21.96 18.34 -11.80
N ILE A 4 21.90 17.22 -11.09
CA ILE A 4 20.71 16.38 -10.96
C ILE A 4 20.30 16.38 -9.49
N LEU A 5 19.04 16.73 -9.23
CA LEU A 5 18.41 16.62 -7.92
C LEU A 5 17.28 15.60 -7.98
N VAL A 6 17.23 14.71 -6.98
CA VAL A 6 16.15 13.74 -6.80
C VAL A 6 15.64 13.86 -5.36
N THR A 7 14.36 14.12 -5.20
CA THR A 7 13.69 14.20 -3.89
C THR A 7 12.23 13.77 -4.01
N ALA A 8 11.50 13.82 -2.91
CA ALA A 8 10.05 13.65 -2.87
C ALA A 8 9.39 14.95 -2.38
N ASP A 9 8.10 15.08 -2.60
CA ASP A 9 7.27 16.15 -2.03
C ASP A 9 6.90 15.86 -0.57
N HIS A 10 6.56 14.60 -0.24
CA HIS A 10 6.30 14.12 1.11
C HIS A 10 6.31 12.57 1.19
N GLU A 11 6.33 12.02 2.41
CA GLU A 11 6.00 10.61 2.63
C GLU A 11 4.47 10.41 2.60
N THR A 12 4.01 9.23 2.15
CA THR A 12 2.58 8.91 2.08
C THR A 12 2.27 7.55 2.67
N GLY A 13 1.27 7.54 3.56
CA GLY A 13 0.67 6.33 4.14
C GLY A 13 1.31 5.86 5.45
N GLY A 14 2.45 6.45 5.85
CA GLY A 14 3.17 6.04 7.05
C GLY A 14 3.61 4.59 6.95
N LEU A 15 4.32 4.28 5.86
CA LEU A 15 4.84 2.94 5.58
C LEU A 15 5.82 2.50 6.67
N THR A 16 5.60 1.29 7.21
CA THR A 16 6.53 0.64 8.13
C THR A 16 7.05 -0.66 7.53
N ILE A 17 8.34 -0.93 7.73
CA ILE A 17 8.96 -2.24 7.51
C ILE A 17 9.06 -2.90 8.88
N GLY A 18 8.18 -3.85 9.13
CA GLY A 18 7.89 -4.44 10.43
C GLY A 18 6.38 -4.51 10.66
N PHE A 19 5.91 -5.66 11.11
CA PHE A 19 4.50 -5.90 11.40
C PHE A 19 4.35 -6.86 12.58
N ALA A 20 3.42 -6.57 13.49
CA ALA A 20 3.23 -7.37 14.71
C ALA A 20 2.95 -8.86 14.43
N GLY A 21 2.29 -9.18 13.31
CA GLY A 21 2.01 -10.57 12.93
C GLY A 21 3.21 -11.35 12.39
N THR A 22 4.29 -10.69 11.99
CA THR A 22 5.51 -11.32 11.46
C THR A 22 6.72 -11.23 12.40
N ASP A 23 6.55 -10.64 13.59
CA ASP A 23 7.62 -10.30 14.53
C ASP A 23 8.75 -9.50 13.83
N TYR A 24 10.00 -9.98 13.91
CA TYR A 24 11.15 -9.38 13.23
C TYR A 24 11.40 -9.92 11.82
N ASN A 25 10.47 -10.73 11.28
CA ASN A 25 10.63 -11.33 9.96
C ASN A 25 9.95 -10.49 8.87
N LEU A 26 10.55 -10.53 7.68
CA LEU A 26 10.07 -9.85 6.48
C LEU A 26 9.96 -10.84 5.33
N PHE A 27 8.88 -10.75 4.57
CA PHE A 27 8.56 -11.68 3.49
C PHE A 27 8.28 -10.92 2.18
N PHE A 28 9.20 -10.08 1.75
CA PHE A 28 8.99 -9.24 0.55
C PHE A 28 8.67 -10.03 -0.72
N ARG A 29 9.10 -11.28 -0.83
CA ARG A 29 8.72 -12.16 -1.96
C ARG A 29 7.21 -12.40 -2.04
N THR A 30 6.50 -12.29 -0.92
CA THR A 30 5.03 -12.40 -0.90
C THR A 30 4.38 -11.29 -1.72
N LEU A 31 5.00 -10.11 -1.82
CA LEU A 31 4.53 -9.01 -2.69
C LEU A 31 4.55 -9.39 -4.17
N GLU A 32 5.43 -10.30 -4.59
CA GLU A 32 5.50 -10.76 -5.99
C GLU A 32 4.23 -11.49 -6.41
N ASN A 33 3.40 -11.97 -5.46
CA ASN A 33 2.12 -12.59 -5.76
C ASN A 33 1.07 -11.60 -6.27
N GLN A 34 1.21 -10.31 -6.00
CA GLN A 34 0.32 -9.29 -6.53
C GLN A 34 0.66 -8.98 -7.99
N LYS A 35 -0.16 -9.47 -8.91
CA LYS A 35 -0.01 -9.33 -10.37
C LYS A 35 -0.80 -8.15 -10.96
N ILE A 36 -1.54 -7.41 -10.12
CA ILE A 36 -2.38 -6.30 -10.53
C ILE A 36 -2.33 -5.17 -9.50
N SER A 37 -2.41 -3.92 -9.94
CA SER A 37 -2.58 -2.79 -9.01
C SER A 37 -4.01 -2.72 -8.47
N TYR A 38 -4.18 -2.17 -7.27
CA TYR A 38 -5.50 -1.97 -6.68
C TYR A 38 -6.44 -1.18 -7.63
N ALA A 39 -5.95 -0.11 -8.24
CA ALA A 39 -6.73 0.73 -9.16
C ALA A 39 -7.20 -0.02 -10.42
N LYS A 40 -6.36 -0.92 -10.95
CA LYS A 40 -6.73 -1.74 -12.11
C LYS A 40 -7.69 -2.86 -11.71
N PHE A 41 -7.54 -3.41 -10.50
CA PHE A 41 -8.50 -4.37 -9.95
C PHE A 41 -9.87 -3.73 -9.69
N ASP A 42 -9.91 -2.51 -9.16
CA ASP A 42 -11.15 -1.76 -8.95
C ASP A 42 -11.91 -1.53 -10.25
N SER A 43 -11.22 -0.94 -11.23
CA SER A 43 -11.82 -0.60 -12.53
C SER A 43 -12.13 -1.81 -13.41
N GLY A 44 -11.34 -2.89 -13.31
CA GLY A 44 -11.46 -4.06 -14.19
C GLY A 44 -12.25 -5.24 -13.62
N TYR A 45 -12.20 -5.45 -12.31
CA TYR A 45 -12.79 -6.61 -11.64
C TYR A 45 -13.91 -6.21 -10.71
N VAL A 46 -13.66 -5.33 -9.73
CA VAL A 46 -14.67 -4.94 -8.73
C VAL A 46 -15.89 -4.31 -9.38
N ALA A 47 -15.70 -3.41 -10.35
CA ALA A 47 -16.79 -2.83 -11.13
C ALA A 47 -17.66 -3.90 -11.83
N ASN A 48 -17.03 -4.97 -12.33
CA ASN A 48 -17.72 -6.09 -12.97
C ASN A 48 -18.40 -7.01 -11.96
N TYR A 49 -17.78 -7.24 -10.79
CA TYR A 49 -18.41 -8.01 -9.71
C TYR A 49 -19.71 -7.36 -9.27
N LYS A 50 -19.69 -6.04 -9.02
CA LYS A 50 -20.88 -5.26 -8.66
C LYS A 50 -21.98 -5.38 -9.73
N ARG A 51 -21.62 -5.23 -11.01
CA ARG A 51 -22.56 -5.32 -12.13
C ARG A 51 -23.21 -6.70 -12.26
N ASN A 52 -22.39 -7.75 -12.15
CA ASN A 52 -22.81 -9.12 -12.41
C ASN A 52 -23.28 -9.85 -11.16
N ARG A 53 -23.23 -9.20 -9.99
CA ARG A 53 -23.44 -9.83 -8.67
C ARG A 53 -22.60 -11.10 -8.51
N THR A 54 -21.32 -11.01 -8.90
CA THR A 54 -20.40 -12.16 -8.90
C THR A 54 -20.31 -12.78 -7.50
N PRO A 55 -20.62 -14.08 -7.33
CA PRO A 55 -20.55 -14.74 -6.03
C PRO A 55 -19.15 -14.70 -5.42
N PHE A 56 -19.09 -14.69 -4.09
CA PHE A 56 -17.83 -14.59 -3.34
C PHE A 56 -16.80 -15.65 -3.75
N ASP A 57 -17.22 -16.90 -3.94
CA ASP A 57 -16.33 -17.99 -4.35
C ASP A 57 -15.68 -17.75 -5.72
N ASN A 58 -16.37 -17.07 -6.63
CA ASN A 58 -15.79 -16.70 -7.92
C ASN A 58 -14.82 -15.52 -7.78
N VAL A 59 -15.15 -14.53 -6.94
CA VAL A 59 -14.21 -13.45 -6.59
C VAL A 59 -12.93 -14.03 -5.99
N MET A 60 -13.03 -15.04 -5.11
CA MET A 60 -11.87 -15.67 -4.49
C MET A 60 -10.95 -16.38 -5.49
N LYS A 61 -11.48 -16.90 -6.62
CA LYS A 61 -10.63 -17.46 -7.70
C LYS A 61 -9.75 -16.39 -8.32
N ASP A 62 -10.32 -15.23 -8.62
CA ASP A 62 -9.59 -14.08 -9.15
C ASP A 62 -8.61 -13.53 -8.11
N VAL A 63 -9.00 -13.48 -6.82
CA VAL A 63 -8.11 -13.09 -5.72
C VAL A 63 -6.90 -14.03 -5.65
N THR A 64 -7.09 -15.34 -5.72
CA THR A 64 -5.98 -16.29 -5.75
C THR A 64 -5.09 -16.08 -6.97
N ALA A 65 -5.68 -15.86 -8.16
CA ALA A 65 -4.90 -15.67 -9.39
C ALA A 65 -4.09 -14.37 -9.41
N LEU A 66 -4.65 -13.28 -8.86
CA LEU A 66 -4.11 -11.93 -9.00
C LEU A 66 -3.34 -11.42 -7.78
N PHE A 67 -3.63 -11.95 -6.60
CA PHE A 67 -3.02 -11.56 -5.33
C PHE A 67 -2.31 -12.73 -4.63
N GLY A 68 -2.48 -13.96 -5.13
CA GLY A 68 -1.92 -15.18 -4.54
C GLY A 68 -2.60 -15.65 -3.27
N LEU A 69 -3.55 -14.89 -2.71
CA LEU A 69 -4.24 -15.25 -1.46
C LEU A 69 -5.18 -16.44 -1.67
N LYS A 70 -5.00 -17.49 -0.88
CA LYS A 70 -5.76 -18.75 -0.96
C LYS A 70 -6.65 -18.91 0.26
N ALA A 71 -7.84 -19.46 0.04
CA ALA A 71 -8.77 -19.80 1.13
C ALA A 71 -8.10 -20.70 2.19
N PRO A 72 -8.59 -20.73 3.44
CA PRO A 72 -8.06 -21.59 4.48
C PRO A 72 -8.02 -23.06 4.05
N ASP A 73 -6.94 -23.75 4.40
CA ASP A 73 -6.77 -25.19 4.18
C ASP A 73 -6.36 -25.84 5.50
N ALA A 74 -7.09 -26.89 5.89
CA ALA A 74 -6.84 -27.60 7.13
C ALA A 74 -5.50 -28.35 7.17
N ALA A 75 -4.92 -28.67 6.01
CA ALA A 75 -3.56 -29.18 5.93
C ALA A 75 -2.51 -28.07 6.08
N ALA A 76 -2.91 -26.81 5.90
CA ALA A 76 -2.08 -25.62 6.10
C ALA A 76 -2.30 -24.97 7.49
N HIS A 77 -3.11 -25.56 8.37
CA HIS A 77 -3.58 -24.97 9.64
C HIS A 77 -2.46 -24.60 10.65
N ASP A 78 -1.28 -25.19 10.54
CA ASP A 78 -0.12 -24.80 11.36
C ASP A 78 0.48 -23.44 10.94
N ALA A 79 0.03 -22.85 9.82
CA ALA A 79 0.38 -21.50 9.39
C ALA A 79 -0.46 -20.39 10.05
N GLY A 80 -1.28 -20.71 11.06
CA GLY A 80 -2.08 -19.75 11.86
C GLY A 80 -1.25 -18.72 12.64
N ARG A 81 0.07 -18.83 12.61
CA ARG A 81 1.02 -17.73 12.80
C ARG A 81 1.91 -17.74 11.58
N ASP A 82 1.54 -17.00 10.54
CA ASP A 82 2.28 -16.96 9.29
C ASP A 82 3.59 -16.16 9.44
N LYS A 83 4.47 -16.67 10.30
CA LYS A 83 5.85 -16.20 10.46
C LYS A 83 6.71 -16.61 9.25
N ASN A 84 6.12 -16.98 8.11
CA ASN A 84 6.83 -17.49 6.94
C ASN A 84 6.39 -16.81 5.62
N GLY A 85 5.42 -15.88 5.63
CA GLY A 85 4.95 -15.18 4.43
C GLY A 85 4.13 -16.04 3.46
N GLY A 86 3.38 -17.01 3.98
CA GLY A 86 2.53 -17.94 3.27
C GLY A 86 1.34 -17.30 2.55
N VAL A 87 0.80 -18.05 1.59
CA VAL A 87 -0.29 -17.61 0.72
C VAL A 87 -1.68 -18.04 1.21
N TYR A 88 -1.74 -18.95 2.18
CA TYR A 88 -3.00 -19.40 2.78
C TYR A 88 -3.48 -18.40 3.82
N LEU A 89 -4.76 -18.06 3.73
CA LEU A 89 -5.44 -17.18 4.66
C LEU A 89 -5.80 -17.96 5.93
N THR A 90 -5.68 -17.30 7.07
CA THR A 90 -6.35 -17.72 8.30
C THR A 90 -7.85 -17.51 8.18
N ASP A 91 -8.65 -18.18 9.01
CA ASP A 91 -10.10 -17.95 9.07
C ASP A 91 -10.44 -16.48 9.38
N TYR A 92 -9.61 -15.83 10.19
CA TYR A 92 -9.75 -14.40 10.50
C TYR A 92 -9.55 -13.53 9.26
N GLU A 93 -8.47 -13.73 8.51
CA GLU A 93 -8.19 -12.98 7.28
C GLU A 93 -9.25 -13.25 6.20
N TYR A 94 -9.68 -14.51 6.04
CA TYR A 94 -10.75 -14.87 5.12
C TYR A 94 -12.09 -14.22 5.50
N GLY A 95 -12.42 -14.21 6.78
CA GLY A 95 -13.59 -13.51 7.32
C GLY A 95 -13.53 -11.99 7.07
N ARG A 96 -12.36 -11.36 7.19
CA ARG A 96 -12.17 -9.94 6.83
C ARG A 96 -12.44 -9.70 5.35
N ILE A 97 -11.91 -10.54 4.47
CA ILE A 97 -12.17 -10.44 3.02
C ILE A 97 -13.67 -10.60 2.73
N LYS A 98 -14.34 -11.53 3.41
CA LYS A 98 -15.79 -11.72 3.24
C LYS A 98 -16.59 -10.49 3.66
N SER A 99 -16.30 -9.92 4.84
CA SER A 99 -16.96 -8.69 5.32
C SER A 99 -16.71 -7.50 4.39
N ALA A 100 -15.48 -7.37 3.88
CA ALA A 100 -15.12 -6.33 2.92
C ALA A 100 -15.81 -6.51 1.56
N TYR A 101 -15.92 -7.77 1.09
CA TYR A 101 -16.72 -8.11 -0.09
C TYR A 101 -18.18 -7.72 0.11
N ASP A 102 -18.79 -8.07 1.24
CA ASP A 102 -20.20 -7.75 1.51
C ASP A 102 -20.45 -6.24 1.52
N LYS A 103 -19.56 -5.46 2.14
CA LYS A 103 -19.64 -3.99 2.10
C LYS A 103 -19.40 -3.42 0.70
N THR A 104 -18.54 -4.04 -0.09
CA THR A 104 -18.32 -3.65 -1.50
C THR A 104 -19.57 -3.89 -2.33
N MET A 105 -20.22 -5.04 -2.14
CA MET A 105 -21.37 -5.48 -2.92
C MET A 105 -22.69 -4.83 -2.49
N SER A 106 -22.79 -4.32 -1.26
CA SER A 106 -23.98 -3.57 -0.82
C SER A 106 -24.16 -2.25 -1.57
N GLY A 107 -23.08 -1.71 -2.16
CA GLY A 107 -23.10 -0.41 -2.85
C GLY A 107 -23.18 0.79 -1.90
N ASP A 108 -23.20 0.56 -0.59
CA ASP A 108 -23.26 1.61 0.42
C ASP A 108 -21.91 2.35 0.51
N LYS A 109 -21.96 3.65 0.21
CA LYS A 109 -20.79 4.53 0.24
C LYS A 109 -20.58 5.20 1.60
N ASN A 110 -21.55 5.09 2.51
CA ASN A 110 -21.39 5.63 3.85
C ASN A 110 -20.42 4.77 4.65
N ARG A 111 -19.59 5.42 5.47
CA ARG A 111 -18.62 4.78 6.35
C ARG A 111 -18.93 5.16 7.78
N SER A 112 -19.09 4.16 8.64
CA SER A 112 -18.91 4.39 10.08
C SER A 112 -17.44 4.73 10.38
N GLN A 113 -17.16 5.23 11.59
CA GLN A 113 -15.78 5.47 12.04
C GLN A 113 -14.91 4.20 11.89
N GLN A 114 -15.43 3.05 12.32
CA GLN A 114 -14.72 1.77 12.21
C GLN A 114 -14.47 1.37 10.75
N GLU A 115 -15.45 1.57 9.87
CA GLU A 115 -15.27 1.27 8.44
C GLU A 115 -14.27 2.22 7.78
N TYR A 116 -14.22 3.48 8.21
CA TYR A 116 -13.23 4.43 7.73
C TYR A 116 -11.81 4.05 8.18
N GLU A 117 -11.64 3.59 9.42
CA GLU A 117 -10.33 3.08 9.89
C GLU A 117 -9.90 1.83 9.09
N LEU A 118 -10.84 0.94 8.80
CA LEU A 118 -10.56 -0.29 8.06
C LEU A 118 -10.28 -0.07 6.57
N TYR A 119 -10.96 0.88 5.92
CA TYR A 119 -10.97 1.00 4.45
C TYR A 119 -10.58 2.38 3.92
N GLY A 120 -10.60 3.41 4.75
CA GLY A 120 -10.45 4.80 4.33
C GLY A 120 -11.53 5.19 3.32
N THR A 121 -11.09 5.90 2.27
CA THR A 121 -11.92 6.27 1.11
C THR A 121 -11.88 5.23 -0.02
N TYR A 122 -11.14 4.12 0.16
CA TYR A 122 -10.91 3.12 -0.87
C TYR A 122 -12.04 2.08 -0.97
N GLU A 123 -12.01 1.28 -2.05
CA GLU A 123 -12.90 0.13 -2.22
C GLU A 123 -12.60 -0.94 -1.15
N PRO A 124 -13.58 -1.35 -0.31
CA PRO A 124 -13.32 -2.17 0.88
C PRO A 124 -12.66 -3.49 0.57
N LEU A 125 -13.14 -4.20 -0.47
CA LEU A 125 -12.58 -5.48 -0.88
C LEU A 125 -11.11 -5.31 -1.22
N THR A 126 -10.79 -4.39 -2.12
CA THR A 126 -9.45 -4.22 -2.65
C THR A 126 -8.45 -3.77 -1.60
N VAL A 127 -8.80 -2.77 -0.78
CA VAL A 127 -7.90 -2.29 0.29
C VAL A 127 -7.65 -3.36 1.35
N THR A 128 -8.65 -4.20 1.62
CA THR A 128 -8.50 -5.35 2.54
C THR A 128 -7.52 -6.38 1.99
N LEU A 129 -7.60 -6.70 0.69
CA LEU A 129 -6.68 -7.63 0.03
C LEU A 129 -5.24 -7.10 0.08
N THR A 130 -5.04 -5.83 -0.23
CA THR A 130 -3.71 -5.21 -0.16
C THR A 130 -3.18 -5.18 1.27
N HIS A 131 -4.02 -4.86 2.26
CA HIS A 131 -3.63 -4.88 3.67
C HIS A 131 -3.20 -6.27 4.15
N ILE A 132 -3.88 -7.33 3.71
CA ILE A 132 -3.51 -8.70 4.07
C ILE A 132 -2.15 -9.06 3.47
N ILE A 133 -1.91 -8.76 2.18
CA ILE A 133 -0.60 -8.99 1.55
C ILE A 133 0.49 -8.18 2.24
N ASN A 134 0.20 -6.93 2.60
CA ASN A 134 1.12 -6.06 3.33
C ASN A 134 1.51 -6.70 4.67
N SER A 135 0.52 -7.06 5.49
CA SER A 135 0.72 -7.72 6.78
C SER A 135 1.52 -9.01 6.65
N LYS A 136 1.18 -9.87 5.68
CA LYS A 136 1.92 -11.13 5.39
C LYS A 136 3.34 -10.89 4.89
N SER A 137 3.61 -9.75 4.25
CA SER A 137 4.94 -9.37 3.79
C SER A 137 5.79 -8.72 4.89
N GLY A 138 5.21 -8.49 6.06
CA GLY A 138 5.85 -7.78 7.17
C GLY A 138 5.87 -6.27 7.00
N ILE A 139 4.94 -5.69 6.24
CA ILE A 139 4.82 -4.23 6.05
C ILE A 139 3.47 -3.73 6.54
N GLY A 140 3.43 -2.46 6.95
CA GLY A 140 2.23 -1.81 7.46
C GLY A 140 2.08 -0.39 6.93
N PHE A 141 0.85 0.11 7.00
CA PHE A 141 0.52 1.52 6.75
C PHE A 141 -0.34 1.99 7.91
N THR A 142 -0.15 3.24 8.32
CA THR A 142 -0.82 3.83 9.49
C THR A 142 -1.81 4.93 9.10
N SER A 143 -1.72 5.43 7.87
CA SER A 143 -2.55 6.52 7.36
C SER A 143 -3.00 6.24 5.93
N TYR A 144 -4.15 6.81 5.55
CA TYR A 144 -4.58 6.89 4.15
C TYR A 144 -4.14 8.20 3.48
N SER A 145 -3.35 9.02 4.19
CA SER A 145 -2.92 10.37 3.81
C SER A 145 -1.39 10.52 3.89
N HIS A 146 -0.89 11.73 3.68
CA HIS A 146 0.52 12.07 3.84
C HIS A 146 0.96 11.99 5.30
N THR A 147 2.27 11.86 5.54
CA THR A 147 2.86 12.02 6.88
C THR A 147 3.90 13.14 6.89
N GLY A 148 4.28 13.56 8.10
CA GLY A 148 5.28 14.62 8.32
C GLY A 148 6.73 14.12 8.35
N LEU A 149 7.03 12.94 7.79
CA LEU A 149 8.40 12.43 7.75
C LEU A 149 9.26 13.29 6.81
N PRO A 150 10.46 13.73 7.23
CA PRO A 150 11.40 14.39 6.33
C PRO A 150 11.78 13.47 5.16
N VAL A 151 11.83 14.03 3.95
CA VAL A 151 12.19 13.30 2.73
C VAL A 151 13.63 13.60 2.31
N PRO A 152 14.36 12.62 1.74
CA PRO A 152 15.74 12.84 1.33
C PRO A 152 15.82 13.72 0.08
N VAL A 153 16.88 14.52 0.01
CA VAL A 153 17.32 15.21 -1.21
C VAL A 153 18.65 14.61 -1.63
N PHE A 154 18.69 13.99 -2.80
CA PHE A 154 19.91 13.49 -3.42
C PHE A 154 20.38 14.48 -4.49
N ALA A 155 21.66 14.85 -4.45
CA ALA A 155 22.26 15.78 -5.40
C ALA A 155 23.52 15.19 -6.03
N LYS A 156 23.66 15.33 -7.36
CA LYS A 156 24.85 14.92 -8.10
C LYS A 156 25.21 15.93 -9.18
N GLY A 157 26.47 16.36 -9.21
CA GLY A 157 27.00 17.26 -10.24
C GLY A 157 27.37 18.65 -9.74
N SER A 158 27.27 19.65 -10.60
CA SER A 158 27.72 21.03 -10.31
C SER A 158 26.92 21.65 -9.16
N GLY A 159 27.60 22.13 -8.12
CA GLY A 159 26.95 22.74 -6.95
C GLY A 159 26.27 21.77 -5.99
N GLN A 160 26.47 20.45 -6.13
CA GLN A 160 25.82 19.40 -5.32
C GLN A 160 26.03 19.59 -3.80
N GLU A 161 27.15 20.16 -3.39
CA GLU A 161 27.50 20.41 -1.98
C GLU A 161 26.52 21.34 -1.26
N ARG A 162 25.81 22.19 -2.02
CA ARG A 162 24.81 23.14 -1.50
C ARG A 162 23.53 22.47 -0.97
N PHE A 163 23.31 21.20 -1.30
CA PHE A 163 22.11 20.42 -0.95
C PHE A 163 22.32 19.45 0.22
N SER A 164 23.48 19.51 0.88
CA SER A 164 23.71 18.80 2.14
C SER A 164 23.01 19.50 3.32
N GLY A 165 22.68 18.74 4.36
CA GLY A 165 22.09 19.24 5.61
C GLY A 165 20.58 19.06 5.70
N TYR A 166 19.98 19.75 6.68
CA TYR A 166 18.53 19.74 6.97
C TYR A 166 17.96 21.13 6.72
N TYR A 167 16.94 21.22 5.88
CA TYR A 167 16.34 22.48 5.45
C TYR A 167 14.91 22.28 4.97
N ASP A 168 14.19 23.39 4.81
CA ASP A 168 12.82 23.39 4.31
C ASP A 168 12.80 23.21 2.78
N ASN A 169 11.70 22.67 2.24
CA ASN A 169 11.60 22.45 0.80
C ASN A 169 11.70 23.76 -0.02
N THR A 170 11.32 24.91 0.55
CA THR A 170 11.46 26.23 -0.10
C THR A 170 12.92 26.60 -0.35
N ASP A 171 13.86 26.06 0.42
CA ASP A 171 15.29 26.32 0.25
C ASP A 171 15.86 25.62 -1.00
N ILE A 172 15.20 24.56 -1.49
CA ILE A 172 15.59 23.90 -2.75
C ILE A 172 15.51 24.90 -3.90
N TYR A 173 14.40 25.63 -4.02
CA TYR A 173 14.23 26.67 -5.02
C TYR A 173 15.28 27.77 -4.89
N LYS A 174 15.48 28.30 -3.67
CA LYS A 174 16.46 29.37 -3.42
C LYS A 174 17.87 28.97 -3.82
N LYS A 175 18.28 27.73 -3.51
CA LYS A 175 19.59 27.15 -3.87
C LYS A 175 19.73 26.99 -5.38
N LEU A 176 18.70 26.50 -6.06
CA LEU A 176 18.69 26.35 -7.52
C LEU A 176 18.76 27.70 -8.24
N ALA A 177 17.96 28.67 -7.82
CA ALA A 177 17.97 30.02 -8.39
C ALA A 177 19.36 30.68 -8.22
N ALA A 178 20.00 30.50 -7.07
CA ALA A 178 21.36 30.99 -6.85
C ALA A 178 22.42 30.30 -7.73
N LEU A 179 22.24 29.01 -8.06
CA LEU A 179 23.14 28.26 -8.93
C LEU A 179 22.96 28.56 -10.42
N THR A 180 21.74 28.90 -10.82
CA THR A 180 21.35 29.11 -12.22
C THR A 180 21.29 30.59 -12.60
N GLU A 181 21.58 31.48 -11.67
CA GLU A 181 21.53 32.94 -11.84
C GLU A 181 20.17 33.46 -12.35
N VAL A 182 19.09 32.72 -12.06
CA VAL A 182 17.73 33.12 -12.41
C VAL A 182 17.26 34.21 -11.42
N ARG A 183 16.64 35.27 -11.95
CA ARG A 183 16.09 36.37 -11.13
C ARG A 183 15.02 35.83 -10.18
N GLN A 184 15.09 36.29 -8.94
CA GLN A 184 14.13 36.03 -7.88
C GLN A 184 13.31 37.31 -7.68
N ASP A 185 12.47 37.65 -8.66
CA ASP A 185 11.55 38.79 -8.62
C ASP A 185 10.15 38.40 -8.13
#